data_AF-A0A8S3SWT5-F1
#
_entry.id   AF-A0A8S3SWT5-F1
#
_cell.length_a   1.000
_cell.length_b   1.000
_cell.length_c   1.000
_cell.angle_alpha   90.00
_cell.angle_beta   90.00
_cell.angle_gamma   90.00
#
_symmetry.space_group_name_H-M   'P 1'
#
loop_
_entity.id
_entity.type
_entity.pdbx_description
1 polymer ?
#
loop_
_entity_poly.entity_id
_entity_poly.type
_entity_poly.pdbx_seq_one_letter_code
_entity_poly.pdbx_strand_id
1 'polypeptide(L)'
;MIFHNVEGIFNLFHTIQYSFGTTAKFFLDPPLSQEQKNSARFVNNNYTDRTPGCVTNMVKNLKWESLEERRKTNRLCMLFKIQHDLIDIDRHQYLTPNDNRTRGKNRFFQERTSTDTYGQSFFPRTIRDWNNLPTTVTATNTVEGFRAALKACSERK
;
A
#
# COMPACT_ATOMS: atom_id res chain seq x y z
N MET A 1 -8.82 55.24 -30.07
CA MET A 1 -7.88 54.74 -29.04
C MET A 1 -8.64 54.71 -27.72
N ILE A 2 -9.26 53.59 -27.39
CA ILE A 2 -9.95 53.41 -26.10
C ILE A 2 -9.55 52.01 -25.59
N PHE A 3 -8.75 52.01 -24.54
CA PHE A 3 -8.53 50.84 -23.69
C PHE A 3 -9.79 50.64 -22.86
N HIS A 4 -10.43 49.47 -22.99
CA HIS A 4 -11.38 48.99 -21.98
C HIS A 4 -10.77 47.82 -21.21
N ASN A 5 -10.80 48.05 -19.91
CA ASN A 5 -10.34 47.26 -18.78
C ASN A 5 -11.35 46.14 -18.48
N VAL A 6 -10.83 44.93 -18.30
CA VAL A 6 -11.12 43.87 -17.29
C VAL A 6 -12.58 43.57 -16.89
N GLU A 7 -12.81 42.27 -16.65
CA GLU A 7 -13.99 41.57 -16.09
C GLU A 7 -14.89 40.86 -17.12
N GLY A 8 -14.59 39.57 -17.33
CA GLY A 8 -15.38 38.64 -18.15
C GLY A 8 -15.09 37.17 -17.79
N ILE A 9 -14.77 36.90 -16.53
CA ILE A 9 -15.00 35.57 -15.95
C ILE A 9 -16.51 35.50 -15.75
N PHE A 10 -17.21 34.64 -16.48
CA PHE A 10 -18.28 33.78 -15.97
C PHE A 10 -18.96 33.07 -17.15
N ASN A 11 -19.21 31.78 -16.96
CA ASN A 11 -20.11 30.94 -17.76
C ASN A 11 -19.57 30.34 -19.07
N LEU A 12 -18.72 29.33 -18.90
CA LEU A 12 -18.86 28.10 -19.70
C LEU A 12 -18.68 26.83 -18.85
N PHE A 13 -19.22 26.86 -17.61
CA PHE A 13 -19.31 25.70 -16.71
C PHE A 13 -20.72 25.58 -16.07
N HIS A 14 -21.68 25.20 -16.91
CA HIS A 14 -22.96 24.58 -16.58
C HIS A 14 -23.50 24.10 -17.95
N THR A 15 -23.91 22.86 -18.23
CA THR A 15 -24.42 21.77 -17.41
C THR A 15 -24.43 20.55 -18.33
N ILE A 16 -23.70 19.48 -18.00
CA ILE A 16 -24.23 18.14 -18.25
C ILE A 16 -24.10 17.39 -16.93
N GLN A 17 -25.19 17.47 -16.16
CA GLN A 17 -25.49 16.51 -15.13
C GLN A 17 -25.61 15.13 -15.79
N TYR A 18 -24.68 14.23 -15.49
CA TYR A 18 -24.96 12.80 -15.49
C TYR A 18 -25.15 12.36 -14.04
N SER A 19 -26.40 12.45 -13.60
CA SER A 19 -26.91 11.64 -12.50
C SER A 19 -27.18 10.24 -13.07
N PHE A 20 -26.34 9.28 -12.74
CA PHE A 20 -26.74 7.88 -12.63
C PHE A 20 -25.97 7.24 -11.47
N GLY A 21 -26.70 7.02 -10.38
CA GLY A 21 -26.61 5.81 -9.58
C GLY A 21 -25.34 5.62 -8.76
N THR A 22 -25.45 5.97 -7.47
CA THR A 22 -24.96 5.21 -6.32
C THR A 22 -24.27 3.87 -6.67
N THR A 23 -22.95 3.88 -6.86
CA THR A 23 -22.14 2.66 -6.80
C THR A 23 -21.79 2.39 -5.34
N ALA A 24 -22.66 1.61 -4.71
CA ALA A 24 -22.39 0.99 -3.43
C ALA A 24 -21.08 0.19 -3.49
N LYS A 25 -20.10 0.54 -2.63
CA LYS A 25 -19.13 -0.37 -2.00
C LYS A 25 -18.44 -1.47 -2.84
N PHE A 26 -18.10 -1.24 -4.12
CA PHE A 26 -17.31 -2.20 -4.92
C PHE A 26 -15.80 -1.91 -5.02
N PHE A 27 -15.27 -0.94 -4.26
CA PHE A 27 -13.86 -0.55 -4.34
C PHE A 27 -13.15 -0.67 -2.98
N LEU A 28 -12.98 -1.89 -2.49
CA LEU A 28 -12.15 -2.18 -1.31
C LEU A 28 -11.26 -3.43 -1.48
N ASP A 29 -11.12 -3.95 -2.71
CA ASP A 29 -10.12 -4.98 -3.00
C ASP A 29 -8.90 -4.33 -3.65
N PRO A 30 -7.66 -4.57 -3.16
CA PRO A 30 -6.46 -4.07 -3.81
C PRO A 30 -6.42 -4.53 -5.28
N PRO A 31 -5.93 -3.69 -6.20
CA PRO A 31 -5.95 -4.01 -7.62
C PRO A 31 -5.13 -5.27 -7.90
N LEU A 32 -5.81 -6.31 -8.40
CA LEU A 32 -5.15 -7.56 -8.76
C LEU A 32 -4.20 -7.34 -9.96
N SER A 33 -2.95 -7.76 -9.77
CA SER A 33 -1.94 -7.75 -10.83
C SER A 33 -2.30 -8.68 -11.98
N GLN A 34 -1.81 -8.38 -13.19
CA GLN A 34 -2.08 -9.19 -14.38
C GLN A 34 -1.47 -10.60 -14.25
N GLU A 35 -0.33 -10.70 -13.57
CA GLU A 35 0.34 -11.96 -13.30
C GLU A 35 -0.53 -12.87 -12.43
N GLN A 36 -1.15 -12.33 -11.38
CA GLN A 36 -2.07 -13.10 -10.53
C GLN A 36 -3.30 -13.57 -11.29
N LYS A 37 -3.83 -12.72 -12.16
CA LYS A 37 -4.96 -13.07 -13.04
C LYS A 37 -4.61 -14.22 -13.98
N ASN A 38 -3.44 -14.16 -14.61
CA ASN A 38 -2.96 -15.22 -15.51
C ASN A 38 -2.74 -16.53 -14.75
N SER A 39 -2.13 -16.50 -13.58
CA SER A 39 -1.93 -17.67 -12.72
C SER A 39 -3.25 -18.29 -12.25
N ALA A 40 -4.26 -17.48 -11.91
CA ALA A 40 -5.55 -17.98 -11.49
C ALA A 40 -6.32 -18.68 -12.63
N ARG A 41 -6.19 -18.18 -13.87
CA ARG A 41 -6.73 -18.86 -15.06
C ARG A 41 -6.04 -20.20 -15.30
N PHE A 42 -4.73 -20.25 -15.11
CA PHE A 42 -3.95 -21.49 -15.23
C PHE A 42 -4.40 -22.55 -14.21
N VAL A 43 -4.50 -22.18 -12.93
CA VAL A 43 -4.91 -23.12 -11.88
C VAL A 43 -6.34 -23.61 -12.05
N ASN A 44 -7.27 -22.74 -12.45
CA ASN A 44 -8.68 -23.13 -12.66
C ASN A 44 -8.95 -23.73 -14.05
N ASN A 45 -7.92 -23.85 -14.90
CA ASN A 45 -8.04 -24.27 -16.30
C ASN A 45 -9.17 -23.55 -17.06
N ASN A 46 -9.40 -22.27 -16.77
CA ASN A 46 -10.49 -21.48 -17.35
C ASN A 46 -9.94 -20.25 -18.09
N TYR A 47 -9.82 -20.42 -19.40
CA TYR A 47 -9.30 -19.41 -20.33
C TYR A 47 -10.38 -18.77 -21.19
N THR A 48 -11.55 -19.38 -21.27
CA THR A 48 -12.63 -18.99 -22.19
C THR A 48 -13.61 -18.02 -21.56
N ASP A 49 -13.79 -18.06 -20.23
CA ASP A 49 -14.73 -17.18 -19.55
C ASP A 49 -14.27 -15.71 -19.62
N ARG A 50 -15.16 -14.87 -20.16
CA ARG A 50 -15.02 -13.42 -20.33
C ARG A 50 -16.04 -12.63 -19.50
N THR A 51 -16.81 -13.31 -18.65
CA THR A 51 -17.78 -12.65 -17.77
C THR A 51 -17.07 -11.59 -16.92
N PRO A 52 -17.58 -10.36 -16.82
CA PRO A 52 -16.98 -9.34 -15.98
C PRO A 52 -16.79 -9.84 -14.55
N GLY A 53 -15.56 -9.73 -14.04
CA GLY A 53 -15.22 -10.19 -12.68
C GLY A 53 -14.94 -11.70 -12.52
N CYS A 54 -15.04 -12.52 -13.57
CA CYS A 54 -14.77 -13.97 -13.48
C CYS A 54 -13.38 -14.28 -12.88
N VAL A 55 -12.33 -13.59 -13.33
CA VAL A 55 -10.96 -13.81 -12.84
C VAL A 55 -10.79 -13.34 -11.41
N THR A 56 -11.45 -12.25 -11.03
CA THR A 56 -11.45 -11.77 -9.65
C THR A 56 -12.10 -12.81 -8.74
N ASN A 57 -13.20 -13.41 -9.16
CA ASN A 57 -13.85 -14.50 -8.44
C ASN A 57 -12.96 -15.74 -8.36
N MET A 58 -12.24 -16.09 -9.44
CA MET A 58 -11.26 -17.18 -9.42
C MET A 58 -10.18 -16.96 -8.35
N VAL A 59 -9.61 -15.76 -8.28
CA VAL A 59 -8.57 -15.42 -7.30
C VAL A 59 -9.14 -15.42 -5.87
N LYS A 60 -10.37 -14.90 -5.68
CA LYS A 60 -11.08 -14.95 -4.40
C LYS A 60 -11.35 -16.38 -3.95
N ASN A 61 -11.78 -17.25 -4.85
CA ASN A 61 -12.01 -18.68 -4.58
C ASN A 61 -10.71 -19.38 -4.16
N LEU A 62 -9.58 -19.01 -4.78
CA LEU A 62 -8.24 -19.50 -4.40
C LEU A 62 -7.73 -18.91 -3.08
N LYS A 63 -8.40 -17.88 -2.53
CA LYS A 63 -8.00 -17.16 -1.31
C LYS A 63 -6.57 -16.63 -1.36
N TRP A 64 -6.11 -16.20 -2.55
CA TRP A 64 -4.77 -15.66 -2.69
C TRP A 64 -4.69 -14.22 -2.20
N GLU A 65 -3.69 -13.95 -1.34
CA GLU A 65 -3.29 -12.59 -0.98
C GLU A 65 -2.88 -11.80 -2.22
N SER A 66 -3.13 -10.49 -2.22
CA SER A 66 -2.74 -9.63 -3.34
C SER A 66 -1.22 -9.53 -3.45
N LEU A 67 -0.70 -9.31 -4.67
CA LEU A 67 0.74 -9.15 -4.87
C LEU A 67 1.27 -7.91 -4.14
N GLU A 68 0.45 -6.87 -4.01
CA GLU A 68 0.78 -5.66 -3.28
C GLU A 68 1.00 -5.95 -1.79
N GLU A 69 0.08 -6.66 -1.14
CA GLU A 69 0.20 -7.06 0.26
C GLU A 69 1.42 -7.95 0.47
N ARG A 70 1.65 -8.92 -0.42
CA ARG A 70 2.84 -9.79 -0.36
C ARG A 70 4.13 -8.99 -0.43
N ARG A 71 4.21 -8.02 -1.35
CA ARG A 71 5.37 -7.11 -1.47
C ARG A 71 5.54 -6.23 -0.23
N LYS A 72 4.45 -5.71 0.32
CA LYS A 72 4.47 -4.92 1.55
C LYS A 72 4.99 -5.73 2.74
N THR A 73 4.47 -6.93 2.94
CA THR A 73 4.91 -7.85 4.00
C THR A 73 6.40 -8.18 3.85
N ASN A 74 6.86 -8.51 2.64
CA ASN A 74 8.27 -8.81 2.41
C ASN A 74 9.19 -7.62 2.71
N ARG A 75 8.80 -6.39 2.31
CA ARG A 75 9.54 -5.17 2.63
C ARG A 75 9.63 -4.93 4.13
N LEU A 76 8.52 -5.06 4.85
CA LEU A 76 8.48 -4.92 6.31
C LEU A 76 9.32 -5.99 7.01
N CYS A 77 9.25 -7.25 6.57
CA CYS A 77 10.10 -8.32 7.09
C CYS A 77 11.59 -8.06 6.84
N MET A 78 11.95 -7.46 5.70
CA MET A 78 13.33 -7.07 5.43
C MET A 78 13.80 -5.97 6.39
N LEU A 79 12.97 -4.96 6.64
CA LEU A 79 13.28 -3.91 7.62
C LEU A 79 13.42 -4.48 9.03
N PHE A 80 12.56 -5.42 9.41
CA PHE A 80 12.66 -6.15 10.68
C PHE A 80 14.02 -6.86 10.80
N LYS A 81 14.45 -7.56 9.75
CA LYS A 81 15.75 -8.24 9.74
C LYS A 81 16.92 -7.28 9.90
N ILE A 82 16.88 -6.11 9.26
CA ILE A 82 17.90 -5.05 9.43
C ILE A 82 17.90 -4.57 10.89
N GLN A 83 16.73 -4.27 11.45
CA GLN A 83 16.63 -3.73 12.81
C GLN A 83 17.15 -4.68 13.89
N HIS A 84 17.02 -5.99 13.67
CA HIS A 84 17.44 -7.06 14.57
C HIS A 84 18.81 -7.66 14.21
N ASP A 85 19.58 -7.02 13.31
CA ASP A 85 20.93 -7.45 12.89
C ASP A 85 20.96 -8.91 12.38
N LEU A 86 19.87 -9.36 11.76
CA LEU A 86 19.74 -10.71 11.20
C LEU A 86 20.31 -10.81 9.78
N ILE A 87 20.78 -9.69 9.22
CA ILE A 87 21.42 -9.58 7.91
C ILE A 87 22.59 -8.61 8.00
N ASP A 88 23.54 -8.78 7.09
CA ASP A 88 24.76 -7.96 7.00
C ASP A 88 24.50 -6.60 6.35
N ILE A 89 23.68 -5.78 7.00
CA ILE A 89 23.41 -4.38 6.63
C ILE A 89 23.53 -3.56 7.91
N ASP A 90 24.40 -2.56 7.93
CA ASP A 90 24.57 -1.70 9.09
C ASP A 90 23.30 -0.89 9.38
N ARG A 91 22.58 -1.28 10.44
CA ARG A 91 21.36 -0.59 10.85
C ARG A 91 21.62 0.87 11.25
N HIS A 92 22.80 1.20 11.77
CA HIS A 92 23.10 2.55 12.25
C HIS A 92 23.29 3.55 11.11
N GLN A 93 23.72 3.06 9.94
CA GLN A 93 23.85 3.84 8.72
C GLN A 93 22.49 4.20 8.11
N TYR A 94 21.51 3.29 8.19
CA TYR A 94 20.24 3.43 7.44
C TYR A 94 19.01 3.71 8.31
N LEU A 95 19.04 3.40 9.60
CA LEU A 95 17.90 3.52 10.52
C LEU A 95 18.23 4.47 11.67
N THR A 96 17.65 5.66 11.61
CA THR A 96 17.74 6.62 12.73
C THR A 96 16.53 6.44 13.64
N PRO A 97 16.70 6.15 14.94
CA PRO A 97 15.59 6.09 15.89
C PRO A 97 14.96 7.48 16.04
N ASN A 98 13.64 7.53 16.16
CA ASN A 98 12.94 8.79 16.42
C ASN A 98 13.02 9.16 17.93
N ASP A 99 12.83 10.44 18.25
CA ASP A 99 12.77 10.90 19.63
C ASP A 99 11.57 10.24 20.35
N ASN A 100 11.89 9.36 21.29
CA ASN A 100 10.93 8.59 22.09
C ASN A 100 10.13 9.48 23.06
N ARG A 101 10.51 10.75 23.25
CA ARG A 101 9.89 11.63 24.24
C ARG A 101 8.45 12.03 23.88
N THR A 102 8.11 12.09 22.59
CA THR A 102 6.83 12.66 22.12
C THR A 102 6.05 11.74 21.19
N ARG A 103 6.67 10.70 20.65
CA ARG A 103 6.06 9.77 19.68
C ARG A 103 6.48 8.35 20.08
N GLY A 104 5.49 7.46 20.25
CA GLY A 104 5.66 6.17 20.94
C GLY A 104 6.85 5.30 20.53
N LYS A 105 7.21 4.37 21.42
CA LYS A 105 8.37 3.47 21.29
C LYS A 105 8.44 2.72 19.94
N ASN A 106 9.65 2.45 19.47
CA ASN A 106 9.98 1.65 18.27
C ASN A 106 9.58 2.28 16.92
N ARG A 107 9.61 3.61 16.82
CA ARG A 107 9.43 4.34 15.55
C ARG A 107 10.76 4.84 15.02
N PHE A 108 10.91 4.82 13.70
CA PHE A 108 12.06 5.38 13.01
C PHE A 108 11.80 6.81 12.57
N PHE A 109 12.86 7.60 12.43
CA PHE A 109 12.81 8.90 11.81
C PHE A 109 12.34 8.75 10.36
N GLN A 110 11.25 9.44 10.02
CA GLN A 110 10.72 9.45 8.66
C GLN A 110 11.21 10.71 7.95
N GLU A 111 12.15 10.52 7.02
CA GLU A 111 12.62 11.60 6.16
C GLU A 111 11.49 12.15 5.29
N ARG A 112 11.47 13.48 5.10
CA ARG A 112 10.53 14.11 4.17
C ARG A 112 11.06 13.91 2.76
N THR A 113 10.25 13.29 1.92
CA THR A 113 10.59 13.08 0.51
C THR A 113 9.89 14.13 -0.34
N SER A 114 10.64 14.83 -1.19
CA SER A 114 10.13 15.85 -2.12
C SER A 114 9.72 15.25 -3.47
N THR A 115 10.33 14.13 -3.87
CA THR A 115 10.07 13.43 -5.13
C THR A 115 9.44 12.06 -4.87
N ASP A 116 8.45 11.69 -5.67
CA ASP A 116 7.79 10.37 -5.55
C ASP A 116 8.78 9.22 -5.80
N THR A 117 9.71 9.35 -6.74
CA THR A 117 10.74 8.33 -7.01
C THR A 117 11.54 7.95 -5.77
N TYR A 118 12.03 8.95 -5.03
CA TYR A 118 12.71 8.71 -3.76
C TYR A 118 11.73 8.23 -2.69
N GLY A 119 10.53 8.82 -2.59
CA GLY A 119 9.48 8.41 -1.65
C GLY A 119 9.02 6.95 -1.78
N GLN A 120 9.10 6.37 -2.98
CA GLN A 120 8.80 4.97 -3.26
C GLN A 120 10.01 4.03 -3.15
N SER A 121 11.21 4.56 -2.90
CA SER A 121 12.40 3.76 -2.61
C SER A 121 12.24 2.97 -1.31
N PHE A 122 13.07 1.93 -1.12
CA PHE A 122 12.90 0.95 -0.05
C PHE A 122 12.75 1.58 1.34
N PHE A 123 13.73 2.37 1.81
CA PHE A 123 13.72 2.93 3.17
C PHE A 123 12.58 3.92 3.43
N PRO A 124 12.42 5.03 2.69
CA PRO A 124 11.39 6.03 2.99
C PRO A 124 9.97 5.45 2.91
N ARG A 125 9.72 4.55 1.94
CA ARG A 125 8.44 3.86 1.84
C ARG A 125 8.21 2.91 3.01
N THR A 126 9.22 2.13 3.41
CA THR A 126 9.06 1.06 4.42
C THR A 126 9.04 1.62 5.83
N ILE A 127 9.80 2.69 6.12
CA ILE A 127 9.76 3.41 7.39
C ILE A 127 8.36 4.01 7.62
N ARG A 128 7.75 4.59 6.58
CA ARG A 128 6.37 5.08 6.65
C ARG A 128 5.38 3.97 6.95
N ASP A 129 5.48 2.83 6.25
CA ASP A 129 4.64 1.66 6.52
C ASP A 129 4.84 1.13 7.95
N TRP A 130 6.09 1.06 8.42
CA TRP A 130 6.47 0.62 9.77
C TRP A 130 5.92 1.52 10.86
N ASN A 131 6.03 2.84 10.70
CA ASN A 131 5.56 3.82 11.68
C ASN A 131 4.03 3.83 11.85
N ASN A 132 3.31 3.26 10.88
CA ASN A 132 1.85 3.05 10.94
C ASN A 132 1.46 1.71 11.57
N LEU A 133 2.42 0.83 11.89
CA LEU A 133 2.13 -0.43 12.56
C LEU A 133 1.81 -0.19 14.05
N PRO A 134 0.91 -0.99 14.63
CA PRO A 134 0.69 -0.96 16.07
C PRO A 134 1.93 -1.49 16.80
N THR A 135 2.19 -0.94 17.98
CA THR A 135 3.36 -1.30 18.82
C THR A 135 3.36 -2.76 19.25
N THR A 136 2.19 -3.42 19.26
CA THR A 136 2.07 -4.85 19.54
C THR A 136 2.74 -5.73 18.48
N VAL A 137 2.71 -5.30 17.21
CA VAL A 137 3.33 -6.03 16.10
C VAL A 137 4.83 -5.81 16.09
N THR A 138 5.30 -4.60 16.40
CA THR A 138 6.74 -4.28 16.41
C THR A 138 7.48 -4.76 17.66
N ALA A 139 6.78 -5.25 18.68
CA ALA A 139 7.37 -5.81 19.90
C ALA A 139 7.77 -7.29 19.78
N THR A 140 7.47 -7.96 18.66
CA THR A 140 7.84 -9.36 18.45
C THR A 140 9.34 -9.49 18.19
N ASN A 141 9.99 -10.51 18.77
CA ASN A 141 11.43 -10.75 18.59
C ASN A 141 11.77 -11.78 17.49
N THR A 142 10.76 -12.41 16.88
CA THR A 142 10.96 -13.44 15.85
C THR A 142 10.37 -13.00 14.52
N VAL A 143 11.04 -13.38 13.41
CA VAL A 143 10.59 -13.04 12.05
C VAL A 143 9.23 -13.68 11.75
N GLU A 144 9.02 -14.93 12.16
CA GLU A 144 7.76 -15.64 11.94
C GLU A 144 6.61 -15.06 12.76
N GLY A 145 6.88 -14.68 14.02
CA GLY A 145 5.90 -13.98 14.86
C GLY A 145 5.49 -12.63 14.26
N PHE A 146 6.46 -11.88 13.76
CA PHE A 146 6.22 -10.62 13.06
C PHE A 146 5.38 -10.82 11.79
N ARG A 147 5.71 -11.83 10.97
CA ARG A 147 4.97 -12.15 9.74
C ARG A 147 3.54 -12.55 10.01
N ALA A 148 3.31 -13.38 11.02
CA ALA A 148 1.96 -13.79 11.44
C ALA A 148 1.15 -12.60 11.95
N ALA A 149 1.77 -11.73 12.76
CA ALA A 149 1.13 -10.53 13.28
C ALA A 149 0.76 -9.51 12.18
N LEU A 150 1.59 -9.38 11.13
CA LEU A 150 1.27 -8.57 9.96
C LEU A 150 0.04 -9.09 9.20
N LYS A 151 -0.06 -10.41 9.00
CA LYS A 151 -1.23 -11.02 8.34
C LYS A 151 -2.50 -10.78 9.14
N ALA A 152 -2.46 -11.02 10.45
CA ALA A 152 -3.59 -10.78 11.35
C ALA A 152 -4.03 -9.31 11.38
N CYS A 153 -3.13 -8.35 11.12
CA CYS A 153 -3.47 -6.93 11.02
C CYS A 153 -4.09 -6.56 9.65
N SER A 154 -3.78 -7.31 8.59
CA SER A 154 -4.36 -7.11 7.26
C SER A 154 -5.80 -7.58 7.19
N GLU A 155 -6.11 -8.70 7.86
CA GLU A 155 -7.43 -9.35 7.85
C GLU A 155 -8.51 -8.61 8.67
N ARG A 156 -8.13 -7.64 9.52
CA ARG A 156 -9.07 -6.88 10.37
C ARG A 156 -9.62 -5.60 9.72
N LYS A 157 -9.24 -5.29 8.48
CA LYS A 157 -9.70 -4.12 7.75
C LYS A 157 -10.84 -4.50 6.80
#